data_AF-A0A963HV62-F1
#
_entry.id   AF-A0A963HV62-F1
#
_cell.length_a   1.000
_cell.length_b   1.000
_cell.length_c   1.000
_cell.angle_alpha   90.00
_cell.angle_beta   90.00
_cell.angle_gamma   90.00
#
_symmetry.space_group_name_H-M   'P 1'
#
loop_
_entity.id
_entity.type
_entity.pdbx_description
1 polymer ?
#
loop_
_entity_poly.entity_id
_entity_poly.type
_entity_poly.pdbx_seq_one_letter_code
_entity_poly.pdbx_strand_id
1 'polypeptide(L)'
;TSKAMTAPDGKIRIPLNEESSKGSGQIEEFLMKFNGEGIQHVALITDDLFASVDKLRAAGVPLMTAPPATYYEMLATRLPAHGENVSELQTRGILLDGSTEGGQPRLLLQIFSECQLGPVFFEFIQRKGDDGFGEGNFKALFESMERDQLRRGVLKAE
;
A
#
# COMPACT_ATOMS: atom_id res chain seq x y z
N THR A 1 11.20 -5.78 -9.91
CA THR A 1 10.17 -6.81 -10.18
C THR A 1 9.57 -7.27 -8.88
N SER A 2 8.29 -7.68 -8.85
CA SER A 2 7.67 -8.31 -7.68
C SER A 2 7.10 -9.68 -8.05
N LYS A 3 7.26 -10.67 -7.18
CA LYS A 3 6.62 -11.98 -7.27
C LYS A 3 5.89 -12.30 -5.97
N ALA A 4 4.59 -12.47 -6.06
CA ALA A 4 3.77 -12.85 -4.92
C ALA A 4 3.78 -14.39 -4.72
N MET A 5 4.32 -14.85 -3.59
CA MET A 5 4.33 -16.27 -3.23
C MET A 5 3.22 -16.56 -2.21
N THR A 6 2.47 -17.64 -2.41
CA THR A 6 1.43 -18.10 -1.47
C THR A 6 1.76 -19.50 -1.00
N ALA A 7 1.74 -19.74 0.31
CA ALA A 7 1.95 -21.06 0.86
C ALA A 7 0.76 -22.00 0.58
N PRO A 8 0.96 -23.32 0.62
CA PRO A 8 -0.08 -24.30 0.30
C PRO A 8 -1.33 -24.22 1.19
N ASP A 9 -1.21 -23.65 2.39
CA ASP A 9 -2.32 -23.46 3.32
C ASP A 9 -3.19 -22.23 3.00
N GLY A 10 -2.79 -21.42 2.01
CA GLY A 10 -3.48 -20.19 1.62
C GLY A 10 -3.42 -19.06 2.66
N LYS A 11 -2.65 -19.23 3.74
CA LYS A 11 -2.55 -18.26 4.85
C LYS A 11 -1.31 -17.40 4.69
N ILE A 12 -0.16 -18.02 4.49
CA ILE A 12 1.10 -17.30 4.36
C ILE A 12 1.22 -16.75 2.94
N ARG A 13 1.46 -15.45 2.84
CA ARG A 13 1.69 -14.72 1.60
C ARG A 13 2.97 -13.90 1.75
N ILE A 14 3.93 -14.08 0.85
CA ILE A 14 5.24 -13.42 0.88
C ILE A 14 5.52 -12.83 -0.50
N PRO A 15 5.27 -11.52 -0.71
CA PRO A 15 5.77 -10.81 -1.87
C PRO A 15 7.29 -10.70 -1.82
N LEU A 16 7.96 -11.16 -2.87
CA LEU A 16 9.40 -11.02 -3.06
C LEU A 16 9.65 -9.91 -4.07
N ASN A 17 10.34 -8.86 -3.63
CA ASN A 17 10.66 -7.69 -4.45
C ASN A 17 12.16 -7.64 -4.74
N GLU A 18 12.49 -7.39 -6.00
CA GLU A 18 13.85 -7.09 -6.45
C GLU A 18 13.87 -5.78 -7.22
N GLU A 19 15.01 -5.08 -7.21
CA GLU A 19 15.16 -3.85 -7.97
C GLU A 19 15.00 -4.11 -9.47
N SER A 20 14.43 -3.15 -10.19
CA SER A 20 14.42 -3.21 -11.65
C SER A 20 15.78 -2.79 -12.21
N SER A 21 16.13 -3.17 -13.44
CA SER A 21 17.44 -2.87 -14.03
C SER A 21 17.76 -1.37 -14.21
N LYS A 22 16.82 -0.48 -13.91
CA LYS A 22 17.03 0.97 -13.81
C LYS A 22 17.37 1.32 -12.37
N GLY A 23 18.66 1.39 -12.04
CA GLY A 23 19.14 1.70 -10.69
C GLY A 23 18.61 3.04 -10.15
N SER A 24 18.68 3.24 -8.83
CA SER A 24 18.08 4.30 -7.99
C SER A 24 16.63 4.12 -7.51
N GLY A 25 16.17 2.86 -7.39
CA GLY A 25 14.84 2.56 -6.87
C GLY A 25 14.73 2.43 -5.34
N GLN A 26 13.50 2.30 -4.87
CA GLN A 26 13.16 2.15 -3.45
C GLN A 26 13.68 0.84 -2.82
N ILE A 27 13.87 -0.21 -3.62
CA ILE A 27 14.40 -1.49 -3.13
C ILE A 27 15.90 -1.36 -2.86
N GLU A 28 16.64 -0.69 -3.73
CA GLU A 28 18.05 -0.38 -3.50
C GLU A 28 18.24 0.47 -2.22
N GLU A 29 17.43 1.50 -2.01
CA GLU A 29 17.48 2.30 -0.78
C GLU A 29 17.21 1.44 0.46
N PHE A 30 16.25 0.52 0.38
CA PHE A 30 15.98 -0.43 1.46
C PHE A 30 17.21 -1.28 1.76
N LEU A 31 17.80 -1.94 0.76
CA LEU A 31 18.95 -2.82 0.93
C LEU A 31 20.15 -2.09 1.55
N MET A 32 20.42 -0.85 1.12
CA MET A 32 21.50 -0.03 1.68
C MET A 32 21.24 0.34 3.14
N LYS A 33 20.01 0.74 3.48
CA LYS A 33 19.65 1.14 4.85
C LYS A 33 19.52 -0.04 5.81
N PHE A 34 19.05 -1.18 5.31
CA PHE A 34 18.88 -2.41 6.09
C PHE A 34 20.19 -3.23 6.18
N ASN A 35 21.20 -2.85 5.37
CA ASN A 35 22.48 -3.54 5.26
C ASN A 35 22.35 -5.00 4.77
N GLY A 36 21.50 -5.19 3.76
CA GLY A 36 21.24 -6.49 3.15
C GLY A 36 19.75 -6.78 2.94
N GLU A 37 19.43 -8.04 2.66
CA GLU A 37 18.07 -8.53 2.49
C GLU A 37 17.28 -8.49 3.80
N GLY A 38 15.97 -8.31 3.72
CA GLY A 38 15.12 -8.23 4.90
C GLY A 38 13.64 -8.11 4.60
N ILE A 39 12.84 -8.13 5.67
CA ILE A 39 11.40 -7.89 5.61
C ILE A 39 11.19 -6.38 5.52
N GLN A 40 10.69 -5.91 4.37
CA GLN A 40 10.44 -4.49 4.15
C GLN A 40 9.21 -3.97 4.88
N HIS A 41 8.13 -4.75 4.87
CA HIS A 41 6.93 -4.42 5.63
C HIS A 41 6.19 -5.66 6.11
N VAL A 42 5.34 -5.44 7.12
CA VAL A 42 4.43 -6.45 7.66
C VAL A 42 3.00 -5.91 7.56
N ALA A 43 2.11 -6.69 6.95
CA ALA A 43 0.70 -6.37 6.83
C ALA A 43 -0.11 -6.93 8.01
N LEU A 44 -0.91 -6.06 8.62
CA LEU A 44 -1.75 -6.34 9.78
C LEU A 44 -3.22 -6.26 9.36
N ILE A 45 -3.92 -7.40 9.44
CA ILE A 45 -5.33 -7.48 9.05
C ILE A 45 -6.25 -6.85 10.11
N THR A 46 -7.32 -6.20 9.65
CA THR A 46 -8.39 -5.66 10.50
C THR A 46 -9.76 -5.81 9.82
N ASP A 47 -10.80 -5.95 10.62
CA ASP A 47 -12.20 -6.03 10.15
C ASP A 47 -12.83 -4.65 9.96
N ASP A 48 -12.21 -3.59 10.49
CA ASP A 48 -12.64 -2.20 10.33
C ASP A 48 -11.41 -1.28 10.20
N LEU A 49 -11.00 -1.02 8.96
CA LEU A 49 -9.84 -0.19 8.67
C LEU A 49 -10.08 1.28 9.03
N PHE A 50 -11.31 1.78 8.89
CA PHE A 50 -11.63 3.18 9.20
C PHE A 50 -11.39 3.47 10.68
N ALA A 51 -11.98 2.65 11.56
CA ALA A 51 -11.77 2.76 13.00
C ALA A 51 -10.31 2.49 13.41
N SER A 52 -9.63 1.57 12.70
CA SER A 52 -8.22 1.28 12.95
C SER A 52 -7.33 2.47 12.63
N VAL A 53 -7.54 3.14 11.49
CA VAL A 53 -6.80 4.35 11.11
C VAL A 53 -7.01 5.48 12.11
N ASP A 54 -8.25 5.67 12.58
CA ASP A 54 -8.56 6.71 13.56
C ASP A 54 -7.81 6.46 14.88
N LYS A 55 -7.76 5.21 15.34
CA LYS A 55 -7.00 4.82 16.54
C LYS A 55 -5.49 4.95 16.35
N LEU A 56 -4.96 4.57 15.19
CA LEU A 56 -3.53 4.71 14.87
C LEU A 56 -3.11 6.18 14.89
N ARG A 57 -3.90 7.06 14.27
CA ARG A 57 -3.67 8.52 14.29
C ARG A 57 -3.75 9.07 15.71
N ALA A 58 -4.76 8.68 16.49
CA ALA A 58 -4.90 9.09 17.89
C ALA A 58 -3.72 8.63 18.77
N ALA A 59 -3.15 7.47 18.46
CA ALA A 59 -1.95 6.94 19.12
C ALA A 59 -0.63 7.56 18.61
N GLY A 60 -0.69 8.47 17.62
CA GLY A 60 0.49 9.15 17.08
C GLY A 60 1.31 8.31 16.10
N VAL A 61 0.75 7.24 15.53
CA VAL A 61 1.43 6.45 14.49
C VAL A 61 1.46 7.26 13.19
N PRO A 62 2.65 7.59 12.64
CA PRO A 62 2.73 8.35 11.40
C PRO A 62 2.38 7.46 10.21
N LEU A 63 1.42 7.92 9.42
CA LEU A 63 0.92 7.24 8.21
C LEU A 63 1.42 7.97 6.98
N MET A 64 1.62 7.23 5.88
CA MET A 64 2.06 7.83 4.62
C MET A 64 1.09 8.91 4.14
N THR A 65 1.62 9.84 3.34
CA THR A 65 0.81 10.89 2.73
C THR A 65 -0.23 10.28 1.78
N ALA A 66 -1.46 10.76 1.88
CA ALA A 66 -2.55 10.32 1.02
C ALA A 66 -2.23 10.57 -0.47
N PRO A 67 -2.74 9.72 -1.38
CA PRO A 67 -2.77 10.02 -2.81
C PRO A 67 -3.44 11.36 -3.12
N PRO A 68 -3.15 11.97 -4.29
CA PRO A 68 -3.85 13.18 -4.73
C PRO A 68 -5.36 12.93 -4.87
N ALA A 69 -6.18 14.00 -4.80
CA ALA A 69 -7.63 13.91 -4.96
C ALA A 69 -8.07 13.17 -6.24
N THR A 70 -7.31 13.35 -7.32
CA THR A 70 -7.53 12.69 -8.61
C THR A 70 -7.52 11.17 -8.53
N TYR A 71 -6.78 10.56 -7.61
CA TYR A 71 -6.83 9.11 -7.37
C TYR A 71 -8.25 8.66 -6.97
N TYR A 72 -8.88 9.41 -6.06
CA TYR A 72 -10.22 9.10 -5.53
C TYR A 72 -11.31 9.39 -6.55
N GLU A 73 -11.16 10.45 -7.35
CA GLU A 73 -12.05 10.77 -8.46
C GLU A 73 -12.09 9.64 -9.51
N MET A 74 -10.97 8.96 -9.73
CA MET A 74 -10.86 7.85 -10.68
C MET A 74 -11.44 6.52 -10.17
N LEU A 75 -11.75 6.39 -8.87
CA LEU A 75 -12.24 5.12 -8.30
C LEU A 75 -13.58 4.69 -8.92
N ALA A 76 -14.49 5.62 -9.19
CA ALA A 76 -15.78 5.31 -9.80
C ALA A 76 -15.65 4.69 -11.19
N THR A 77 -14.62 5.08 -11.95
CA THR A 77 -14.32 4.53 -13.28
C THR A 77 -13.59 3.20 -13.19
N ARG A 78 -12.63 3.07 -12.26
CA ARG A 78 -11.83 1.85 -12.08
C ARG A 78 -12.61 0.70 -11.45
N LEU A 79 -13.46 1.03 -10.48
CA LEU A 79 -14.24 0.09 -9.68
C LEU A 79 -15.70 0.56 -9.65
N PRO A 80 -16.44 0.46 -10.77
CA PRO A 80 -17.81 0.91 -10.82
C PRO A 80 -18.67 0.21 -9.77
N ALA A 81 -19.49 0.98 -9.05
CA ALA A 81 -20.37 0.49 -7.98
C ALA A 81 -19.64 -0.24 -6.83
N HIS A 82 -18.41 0.16 -6.50
CA HIS A 82 -17.66 -0.40 -5.36
C HIS A 82 -18.34 -0.22 -3.99
N GLY A 83 -19.24 0.77 -3.82
CA GLY A 83 -20.07 0.90 -2.62
C GLY A 83 -19.39 1.47 -1.36
N GLU A 84 -18.09 1.73 -1.40
CA GLU A 84 -17.36 2.42 -0.31
C GLU A 84 -17.62 3.93 -0.32
N ASN A 85 -17.54 4.56 0.85
CA ASN A 85 -17.61 6.02 0.96
C ASN A 85 -16.27 6.66 0.58
N VAL A 86 -16.18 7.19 -0.63
CA VAL A 86 -14.97 7.80 -1.19
C VAL A 86 -14.46 8.97 -0.35
N SER A 87 -15.35 9.77 0.25
CA SER A 87 -14.94 10.90 1.09
C SER A 87 -14.23 10.44 2.36
N GLU A 88 -14.70 9.36 2.98
CA GLU A 88 -14.08 8.77 4.17
C GLU A 88 -12.73 8.12 3.85
N LEU A 89 -12.62 7.47 2.67
CA LEU A 89 -11.35 6.94 2.16
C LEU A 89 -10.33 8.07 1.96
N GLN A 90 -10.73 9.15 1.28
CA GLN A 90 -9.88 10.30 0.99
C GLN A 90 -9.41 11.01 2.25
N THR A 91 -10.31 11.25 3.20
CA THR A 91 -9.98 11.90 4.49
C THR A 91 -8.96 11.08 5.29
N ARG A 92 -8.97 9.76 5.15
CA ARG A 92 -8.05 8.85 5.83
C ARG A 92 -6.81 8.48 5.04
N GLY A 93 -6.77 8.79 3.74
CA GLY A 93 -5.67 8.34 2.88
C GLY A 93 -5.70 6.85 2.57
N ILE A 94 -6.87 6.21 2.68
CA ILE A 94 -7.03 4.77 2.46
C ILE A 94 -7.10 4.49 0.95
N LEU A 95 -6.30 3.53 0.50
CA LEU A 95 -6.30 3.04 -0.87
C LEU A 95 -7.37 1.96 -1.06
N LEU A 96 -7.98 1.94 -2.24
CA LEU A 96 -8.99 0.96 -2.62
C LEU A 96 -8.59 0.27 -3.93
N ASP A 97 -8.57 -1.06 -3.90
CA ASP A 97 -8.37 -1.90 -5.06
C ASP A 97 -9.36 -3.06 -5.09
N GLY A 98 -9.29 -3.85 -6.15
CA GLY A 98 -10.00 -5.12 -6.29
C GLY A 98 -10.74 -5.22 -7.61
N SER A 99 -11.93 -5.80 -7.60
CA SER A 99 -12.75 -6.01 -8.79
C SER A 99 -14.24 -5.90 -8.46
N THR A 100 -14.99 -5.23 -9.32
CA THR A 100 -16.46 -5.19 -9.25
C THR A 100 -17.13 -6.04 -10.33
N GLU A 101 -16.35 -6.87 -11.03
CA GLU A 101 -16.85 -7.81 -12.03
C GLU A 101 -17.76 -8.87 -11.38
N GLY A 102 -18.78 -9.31 -12.13
CA GLY A 102 -19.72 -10.33 -11.65
C GLY A 102 -20.78 -9.81 -10.66
N GLY A 103 -20.88 -8.50 -10.45
CA GLY A 103 -21.93 -7.86 -9.64
C GLY A 103 -21.77 -8.01 -8.13
N GLN A 104 -20.71 -8.67 -7.67
CA GLN A 104 -20.31 -8.73 -6.27
C GLN A 104 -18.91 -8.13 -6.11
N PRO A 105 -18.79 -6.90 -5.58
CA PRO A 105 -17.51 -6.28 -5.33
C PRO A 105 -16.62 -7.14 -4.42
N ARG A 106 -15.41 -7.43 -4.89
CA ARG A 106 -14.30 -7.98 -4.11
C ARG A 106 -13.30 -6.85 -3.96
N LEU A 107 -13.15 -6.34 -2.74
CA LEU A 107 -12.39 -5.12 -2.49
C LEU A 107 -11.27 -5.37 -1.50
N LEU A 108 -10.22 -4.56 -1.67
CA LEU A 108 -9.05 -4.55 -0.81
C LEU A 108 -8.77 -3.10 -0.38
N LEU A 109 -8.85 -2.86 0.93
CA LEU A 109 -8.56 -1.56 1.51
C LEU A 109 -7.20 -1.63 2.21
N GLN A 110 -6.32 -0.68 1.91
CA GLN A 110 -4.94 -0.66 2.42
C GLN A 110 -4.52 0.75 2.83
N ILE A 111 -3.66 0.83 3.84
CA ILE A 111 -2.94 2.05 4.21
C ILE A 111 -1.60 1.67 4.84
N PHE A 112 -0.61 2.53 4.67
CA PHE A 112 0.78 2.25 5.05
C PHE A 112 1.28 3.26 6.08
N SER A 113 2.07 2.80 7.05
CA SER A 113 2.81 3.67 7.95
C SER A 113 3.99 4.31 7.24
N GLU A 114 4.51 5.41 7.78
CA GLU A 114 5.89 5.80 7.49
C GLU A 114 6.87 4.74 8.02
N CYS A 115 8.15 4.81 7.63
CA CYS A 115 9.17 3.91 8.16
C CYS A 115 9.29 4.05 9.69
N GLN A 116 9.15 2.94 10.42
CA GLN A 116 9.14 2.92 11.90
C GLN A 116 10.41 2.30 12.48
N LEU A 117 11.01 1.33 11.78
CA LEU A 117 12.18 0.58 12.24
C LEU A 117 13.25 0.58 11.15
N GLY A 118 14.07 1.63 11.11
CA GLY A 118 14.99 1.84 9.99
C GLY A 118 14.20 2.02 8.70
N PRO A 119 14.43 1.22 7.64
CA PRO A 119 13.65 1.28 6.41
C PRO A 119 12.38 0.40 6.42
N VAL A 120 12.04 -0.23 7.56
CA VAL A 120 10.84 -1.08 7.69
C VAL A 120 9.60 -0.27 8.03
N PHE A 121 8.49 -0.55 7.36
CA PHE A 121 7.18 0.05 7.59
C PHE A 121 6.09 -1.01 7.80
N PHE A 122 4.87 -0.58 8.11
CA PHE A 122 3.73 -1.46 8.35
C PHE A 122 2.59 -1.14 7.41
N GLU A 123 1.85 -2.19 7.03
CA GLU A 123 0.61 -2.08 6.26
C GLU A 123 -0.56 -2.46 7.17
N PHE A 124 -1.67 -1.74 7.04
CA PHE A 124 -2.93 -2.10 7.67
C PHE A 124 -3.94 -2.38 6.57
N ILE A 125 -4.52 -3.58 6.59
CA ILE A 125 -5.29 -4.12 5.48
C ILE A 125 -6.65 -4.64 5.93
N GLN A 126 -7.68 -4.36 5.14
CA GLN A 126 -9.00 -4.97 5.29
C GLN A 126 -9.40 -5.61 3.96
N ARG A 127 -9.76 -6.89 4.03
CA ARG A 127 -10.21 -7.69 2.88
C ARG A 127 -11.72 -7.77 2.89
N LYS A 128 -12.35 -7.34 1.80
CA LYS A 128 -13.79 -7.49 1.54
C LYS A 128 -13.97 -8.40 0.33
N GLY A 129 -13.68 -9.69 0.50
CA GLY A 129 -13.82 -10.70 -0.55
C GLY A 129 -12.66 -10.79 -1.56
N ASP A 130 -11.66 -9.90 -1.47
CA ASP A 130 -10.43 -9.99 -2.27
C ASP A 130 -9.28 -10.63 -1.46
N ASP A 131 -8.80 -11.79 -1.92
CA ASP A 131 -7.69 -12.56 -1.33
C ASP A 131 -6.32 -12.28 -1.99
N GLY A 132 -6.28 -11.36 -2.95
CA GLY A 132 -5.11 -10.94 -3.71
C GLY A 132 -4.22 -9.93 -2.98
N PHE A 133 -3.41 -9.20 -3.73
CA PHE A 133 -2.36 -8.33 -3.18
C PHE A 133 -2.59 -6.84 -3.42
N GLY A 134 -3.58 -6.47 -4.25
CA GLY A 134 -3.85 -5.07 -4.60
C GLY A 134 -2.76 -4.46 -5.47
N GLU A 135 -2.55 -4.98 -6.69
CA GLU A 135 -1.50 -4.49 -7.59
C GLU A 135 -1.59 -2.99 -7.89
N GLY A 136 -2.81 -2.45 -7.99
CA GLY A 136 -3.07 -1.03 -8.18
C GLY A 136 -2.74 -0.21 -6.93
N ASN A 137 -3.07 -0.71 -5.74
CA ASN A 137 -2.66 -0.09 -4.48
C ASN A 137 -1.14 -0.11 -4.31
N PHE A 138 -0.49 -1.20 -4.71
CA PHE A 138 0.95 -1.34 -4.67
C PHE A 138 1.67 -0.35 -5.60
N LYS A 139 1.12 -0.12 -6.80
CA LYS A 139 1.61 0.93 -7.70
C LYS A 139 1.46 2.33 -7.08
N ALA A 140 0.30 2.64 -6.51
CA ALA A 140 0.06 3.93 -5.85
C ALA A 140 0.99 4.16 -4.64
N LEU A 141 1.31 3.09 -3.89
CA LEU A 141 2.31 3.10 -2.83
C LEU A 141 3.69 3.46 -3.39
N PHE A 142 4.15 2.80 -4.45
CA PHE A 142 5.44 3.09 -5.07
C PHE A 142 5.55 4.54 -5.54
N GLU A 143 4.53 5.05 -6.23
CA GLU A 143 4.49 6.45 -6.67
C GLU A 143 4.50 7.43 -5.47
N SER A 144 3.97 7.04 -4.31
CA SER A 144 4.05 7.84 -3.08
C SER A 144 5.46 7.85 -2.49
N MET A 145 6.10 6.67 -2.42
CA MET A 145 7.47 6.54 -1.90
C MET A 145 8.50 7.22 -2.81
N GLU A 146 8.35 7.10 -4.13
CA GLU A 146 9.21 7.78 -5.12
C GLU A 146 9.14 9.30 -4.98
N ARG A 147 7.93 9.86 -4.79
CA ARG A 147 7.74 11.29 -4.51
C ARG A 147 8.45 11.71 -3.22
N ASP A 148 8.42 10.88 -2.19
CA ASP A 148 9.18 11.13 -0.96
C ASP A 148 10.70 11.10 -1.19
N GLN A 149 11.21 10.15 -1.98
CA GLN A 149 12.62 10.07 -2.34
C GLN A 149 13.08 11.29 -3.13
N LEU A 150 12.28 11.76 -4.09
CA LEU A 150 12.52 13.02 -4.81
C LEU A 150 12.54 14.22 -3.86
N ARG A 151 11.57 14.30 -2.94
CA ARG A 151 11.50 15.36 -1.92
C ARG A 151 12.72 15.36 -0.99
N ARG A 152 13.22 14.18 -0.62
CA ARG A 152 14.44 14.03 0.21
C ARG A 152 15.74 14.18 -0.59
N GLY A 153 15.67 14.33 -1.91
CA GLY A 153 16.82 14.43 -2.80
C GLY A 153 17.61 13.12 -2.96
N VAL A 154 17.02 11.98 -2.61
CA VAL A 154 17.60 10.64 -2.80
C VAL A 154 17.53 10.26 -4.28
N LEU A 155 16.38 10.52 -4.91
CA LEU A 155 16.20 10.47 -6.36
C LEU A 155 16.41 11.87 -6.94
N LYS A 156 17.07 11.95 -8.09
CA LYS A 156 17.14 13.19 -8.88
C LYS A 156 16.02 13.16 -9.92
N ALA A 157 15.25 14.24 -10.03
CA ALA A 157 14.36 14.42 -11.17
C ALA A 157 15.22 14.54 -12.44
N GLU A 158 14.94 13.72 -13.44
CA GLU A 158 15.50 13.89 -14.79
C GLU A 158 14.85 15.09 -15.52
#